data_AF-A0A1B1CJR2-F1
#
_entry.id   AF-A0A1B1CJR2-F1
#
_cell.length_a   1.000
_cell.length_b   1.000
_cell.length_c   1.000
_cell.angle_alpha   90.00
_cell.angle_beta   90.00
_cell.angle_gamma   90.00
#
_symmetry.space_group_name_H-M   'P 1'
#
loop_
_entity.id
_entity.type
_entity.pdbx_description
1 polymer ?
#
loop_
_entity_poly.entity_id
_entity_poly.type
_entity_poly.pdbx_seq_one_letter_code
_entity_poly.pdbx_strand_id
1 'polypeptide(L)'
;MDTEDERLVASQANQIAGDETKTIQAGLARHARHAETSRQITLAEAAFDQAVTNQSDSSVDRAQLARIDLAAPLRTQWQTVQSAKVRVTNVTDLAAKHKTLSDEAVANADIFKDVASQAEAEHTAQEDRFKEFGPLWDEAATLDSRIISATSELEAARSQTEAMEREAIEALDAFQAFQQEDTETREILQAAEDELAGLSPDSKLADNWSQTRPHIAEHAEAQSSLIQATTEIAVHETEIQHFTLTLAELATKTQTDAAEEAKLYKQAVNLTDEVSAIEARHPPGSGMEHQKLVTALADMRRAEHEHSVARSDVAAAEATAKLAIAAVDVAKAEAASAAEAMATASTQAVALTAPAERADMAVSDAAQQLRLRLEPGIPCPVCGSAEHPTHADSALADLAAGLRADLAVARAAVEVARDKQGEAQRAQDRAQGELELAGRNAQTASTTPQRL
;
A
#
# COMPACT_ATOMS: atom_id res chain seq x y z
N MET A 1 38.51 143.08 -125.64
CA MET A 1 39.23 142.10 -126.49
C MET A 1 39.55 140.90 -125.63
N ASP A 2 39.14 139.73 -126.13
CA ASP A 2 39.69 138.38 -125.94
C ASP A 2 39.56 137.67 -124.57
N THR A 3 38.42 137.00 -124.32
CA THR A 3 38.30 135.90 -123.32
C THR A 3 37.32 134.76 -123.68
N GLU A 4 36.55 134.85 -124.78
CA GLU A 4 35.62 133.79 -125.19
C GLU A 4 36.22 132.75 -126.15
N ASP A 5 37.16 133.15 -127.02
CA ASP A 5 37.75 132.23 -128.02
C ASP A 5 38.70 131.18 -127.41
N GLU A 6 39.42 131.48 -126.32
CA GLU A 6 40.32 130.51 -125.67
C GLU A 6 39.57 129.37 -124.96
N ARG A 7 38.34 129.59 -124.50
CA ARG A 7 37.53 128.56 -123.84
C ARG A 7 36.97 127.52 -124.81
N LEU A 8 36.72 127.92 -126.06
CA LEU A 8 36.12 127.04 -127.07
C LEU A 8 37.15 126.03 -127.61
N VAL A 9 38.41 126.46 -127.78
CA VAL A 9 39.51 125.59 -128.21
C VAL A 9 39.87 124.54 -127.14
N ALA A 10 39.91 124.92 -125.86
CA ALA A 10 40.17 123.97 -124.77
C ALA A 10 39.06 122.91 -124.61
N SER A 11 37.80 123.26 -124.90
CA SER A 11 36.68 122.32 -124.84
C SER A 11 36.74 121.27 -125.97
N GLN A 12 37.13 121.69 -127.18
CA GLN A 12 37.26 120.79 -128.32
C GLN A 12 38.41 119.79 -128.16
N ALA A 13 39.55 120.23 -127.61
CA ALA A 13 40.68 119.32 -127.34
C ALA A 13 40.33 118.23 -126.30
N ASN A 14 39.56 118.57 -125.27
CA ASN A 14 39.11 117.61 -124.27
C ASN A 14 38.08 116.60 -124.82
N GLN A 15 37.22 117.01 -125.76
CA GLN A 15 36.28 116.07 -126.41
C GLN A 15 37.02 115.02 -127.25
N ILE A 16 38.02 115.44 -128.03
CA ILE A 16 38.79 114.51 -128.88
C ILE A 16 39.57 113.49 -128.02
N ALA A 17 40.24 113.96 -126.96
CA ALA A 17 40.96 113.06 -126.04
C ALA A 17 40.02 112.08 -125.30
N GLY A 18 38.80 112.52 -124.97
CA GLY A 18 37.76 111.68 -124.35
C GLY A 18 37.24 110.58 -125.28
N ASP A 19 37.16 110.83 -126.59
CA ASP A 19 36.70 109.83 -127.56
C ASP A 19 37.81 108.84 -127.95
N GLU A 20 39.07 109.26 -128.00
CA GLU A 20 40.21 108.34 -128.17
C GLU A 20 40.35 107.37 -126.99
N THR A 21 40.21 107.85 -125.76
CA THR A 21 40.26 107.00 -124.55
C THR A 21 39.12 105.98 -124.51
N LYS A 22 37.90 106.35 -124.92
CA LYS A 22 36.78 105.39 -125.05
C LYS A 22 37.07 104.32 -126.11
N THR A 23 37.68 104.69 -127.22
CA THR A 23 37.98 103.76 -128.31
C THR A 23 39.03 102.72 -127.89
N ILE A 24 40.06 103.16 -127.16
CA ILE A 24 41.09 102.27 -126.59
C ILE A 24 40.48 101.36 -125.51
N GLN A 25 39.63 101.89 -124.62
CA GLN A 25 38.93 101.09 -123.61
C GLN A 25 38.05 100.01 -124.25
N ALA A 26 37.32 100.33 -125.32
CA ALA A 26 36.52 99.36 -126.07
C ALA A 26 37.39 98.28 -126.75
N GLY A 27 38.58 98.65 -127.24
CA GLY A 27 39.58 97.71 -127.76
C GLY A 27 40.08 96.74 -126.68
N LEU A 28 40.50 97.26 -125.52
CA LEU A 28 40.95 96.45 -124.38
C LEU A 28 39.86 95.52 -123.86
N ALA A 29 38.61 96.00 -123.77
CA ALA A 29 37.48 95.18 -123.34
C ALA A 29 37.20 94.00 -124.31
N ARG A 30 37.36 94.19 -125.63
CA ARG A 30 37.24 93.11 -126.60
C ARG A 30 38.34 92.07 -126.47
N HIS A 31 39.59 92.50 -126.30
CA HIS A 31 40.71 91.56 -126.08
C HIS A 31 40.55 90.79 -124.76
N ALA A 32 40.09 91.44 -123.68
CA ALA A 32 39.81 90.78 -122.42
C ALA A 32 38.71 89.70 -122.56
N ARG A 33 37.63 89.99 -123.29
CA ARG A 33 36.59 88.98 -123.58
C ARG A 33 37.11 87.83 -124.41
N HIS A 34 37.91 88.10 -125.45
CA HIS A 34 38.51 87.04 -126.27
C HIS A 34 39.44 86.15 -125.44
N ALA A 35 40.28 86.74 -124.60
CA ALA A 35 41.16 86.00 -123.70
C ALA A 35 40.38 85.12 -122.71
N GLU A 36 39.28 85.63 -122.14
CA GLU A 36 38.43 84.85 -121.24
C GLU A 36 37.70 83.72 -121.98
N THR A 37 37.15 83.97 -123.18
CA THR A 37 36.53 82.89 -123.97
C THR A 37 37.53 81.82 -124.37
N SER A 38 38.75 82.19 -124.76
CA SER A 38 39.81 81.23 -125.05
C SER A 38 40.17 80.41 -123.81
N ARG A 39 40.27 81.05 -122.63
CA ARG A 39 40.50 80.37 -121.35
C ARG A 39 39.39 79.37 -121.02
N GLN A 40 38.12 79.74 -121.23
CA GLN A 40 36.98 78.86 -120.99
C GLN A 40 36.97 77.65 -121.94
N ILE A 41 37.32 77.84 -123.21
CA ILE A 41 37.43 76.74 -124.17
C ILE A 41 38.52 75.77 -123.73
N THR A 42 39.71 76.26 -123.35
CA THR A 42 40.80 75.39 -122.88
C THR A 42 40.42 74.61 -121.61
N LEU A 43 39.67 75.22 -120.68
CA LEU A 43 39.15 74.52 -119.50
C LEU A 43 38.13 73.44 -119.87
N ALA A 44 37.25 73.71 -120.84
CA ALA A 44 36.26 72.75 -121.31
C ALA A 44 36.89 71.57 -122.04
N GLU A 45 37.90 71.82 -122.88
CA GLU A 45 38.69 70.78 -123.56
C GLU A 45 39.42 69.89 -122.54
N ALA A 46 40.09 70.50 -121.57
CA ALA A 46 40.75 69.75 -120.49
C ALA A 46 39.76 68.90 -119.67
N ALA A 47 38.56 69.43 -119.37
CA ALA A 47 37.52 68.68 -118.67
C ALA A 47 36.97 67.52 -119.51
N PHE A 48 36.84 67.71 -120.83
CA PHE A 48 36.41 66.65 -121.75
C PHE A 48 37.44 65.52 -121.82
N ASP A 49 38.72 65.85 -121.99
CA ASP A 49 39.80 64.85 -122.03
C ASP A 49 39.92 64.09 -120.71
N GLN A 50 39.72 64.77 -119.58
CA GLN A 50 39.67 64.13 -118.27
C GLN A 50 38.48 63.17 -118.14
N ALA A 51 37.31 63.53 -118.67
CA ALA A 51 36.14 62.66 -118.66
C ALA A 51 36.34 61.40 -119.53
N VAL A 52 36.96 61.54 -120.71
CA VAL A 52 37.30 60.40 -121.58
C VAL A 52 38.29 59.47 -120.91
N THR A 53 39.33 60.03 -120.26
CA THR A 53 40.33 59.24 -119.51
C THR A 53 39.67 58.50 -118.33
N ASN A 54 38.81 59.18 -117.56
CA ASN A 54 38.07 58.54 -116.47
C ASN A 54 37.16 57.41 -116.99
N GLN A 55 36.57 57.55 -118.18
CA GLN A 55 35.74 56.52 -118.79
C GLN A 55 36.55 55.28 -119.22
N SER A 56 37.77 55.48 -119.75
CA SER A 56 38.67 54.36 -120.09
C SER A 56 39.21 53.67 -118.85
N ASP A 57 39.57 54.43 -117.82
CA ASP A 57 40.13 53.91 -116.57
C ASP A 57 39.09 53.10 -115.78
N SER A 58 37.80 53.49 -115.88
CA SER A 58 36.68 52.77 -115.26
C SER A 58 36.29 51.45 -115.96
N SER A 59 37.09 50.96 -116.92
CA SER A 59 36.82 49.68 -117.60
C SER A 59 36.95 48.47 -116.67
N VAL A 60 37.93 48.50 -115.75
CA VAL A 60 38.17 47.44 -114.76
C VAL A 60 37.01 47.34 -113.76
N ASP A 61 36.56 48.49 -113.24
CA ASP A 61 35.45 48.54 -112.30
C ASP A 61 34.14 48.04 -112.92
N ARG A 62 33.87 48.40 -114.19
CA ARG A 62 32.72 47.87 -114.93
C ARG A 62 32.80 46.36 -115.12
N ALA A 63 33.99 45.82 -115.41
CA ALA A 63 34.18 44.38 -115.51
C ALA A 63 33.99 43.67 -114.15
N GLN A 64 34.40 44.30 -113.05
CA GLN A 64 34.18 43.77 -111.70
C GLN A 64 32.70 43.77 -111.32
N LEU A 65 31.97 44.86 -111.60
CA LEU A 65 30.51 44.93 -111.39
C LEU A 65 29.78 43.85 -112.19
N ALA A 66 30.13 43.65 -113.47
CA ALA A 66 29.53 42.59 -114.28
C ALA A 66 29.76 41.18 -113.69
N ARG A 67 30.92 40.92 -113.08
CA ARG A 67 31.18 39.66 -112.38
C ARG A 67 30.33 39.50 -111.11
N ILE A 68 30.11 40.60 -110.37
CA ILE A 68 29.25 40.61 -109.19
C ILE A 68 27.79 40.34 -109.61
N ASP A 69 27.32 40.97 -110.68
CA ASP A 69 25.96 40.78 -111.21
C ASP A 69 25.73 39.36 -111.71
N LEU A 70 26.71 38.76 -112.39
CA LEU A 70 26.68 37.35 -112.78
C LEU A 70 26.62 36.40 -111.58
N ALA A 71 27.23 36.76 -110.44
CA ALA A 71 27.24 35.96 -109.22
C ALA A 71 26.02 36.20 -108.30
N ALA A 72 25.30 37.31 -108.48
CA ALA A 72 24.14 37.69 -107.67
C ALA A 72 23.06 36.60 -107.54
N PRO A 73 22.60 35.92 -108.62
CA PRO A 73 21.57 34.88 -108.50
C PRO A 73 22.04 33.63 -107.76
N LEU A 74 23.36 33.38 -107.68
CA LEU A 74 23.92 32.20 -107.00
C LEU A 74 24.14 32.41 -105.49
N ARG A 75 24.07 33.66 -105.01
CA ARG A 75 24.37 34.01 -103.61
C ARG A 75 23.43 33.32 -102.62
N THR A 76 22.12 33.37 -102.86
CA THR A 76 21.09 32.74 -102.01
C THR A 76 21.21 31.23 -102.02
N GLN A 77 21.51 30.62 -103.17
CA GLN A 77 21.73 29.18 -103.27
C GLN A 77 22.98 28.75 -102.50
N TRP A 78 24.09 29.47 -102.64
CA TRP A 78 25.32 29.21 -101.88
C TRP A 78 25.10 29.34 -100.36
N GLN A 79 24.41 30.39 -99.91
CA GLN A 79 24.05 30.57 -98.50
C GLN A 79 23.17 29.41 -97.99
N THR A 80 22.22 28.96 -98.81
CA THR A 80 21.36 27.82 -98.47
C THR A 80 22.19 26.54 -98.28
N VAL A 81 23.13 26.25 -99.18
CA VAL A 81 24.04 25.10 -99.07
C VAL A 81 24.95 25.21 -97.83
N GLN A 82 25.51 26.38 -97.54
CA GLN A 82 26.32 26.58 -96.32
C GLN A 82 25.48 26.36 -95.05
N SER A 83 24.26 26.91 -95.00
CA SER A 83 23.35 26.70 -93.87
C SER A 83 22.91 25.24 -93.72
N ALA A 84 22.74 24.52 -94.82
CA ALA A 84 22.42 23.10 -94.81
C ALA A 84 23.61 22.28 -94.31
N LYS A 85 24.83 22.60 -94.73
CA LYS A 85 26.06 21.96 -94.25
C LYS A 85 26.21 22.11 -92.73
N VAL A 86 26.02 23.33 -92.20
CA VAL A 86 26.05 23.61 -90.76
C VAL A 86 24.95 22.83 -90.01
N ARG A 87 23.74 22.75 -90.57
CA ARG A 87 22.65 21.98 -89.97
C ARG A 87 22.96 20.49 -89.93
N VAL A 88 23.51 19.92 -91.00
CA VAL A 88 23.91 18.51 -91.05
C VAL A 88 24.99 18.23 -90.02
N THR A 89 26.03 19.05 -89.91
CA THR A 89 27.09 18.86 -88.90
C THR A 89 26.54 18.93 -87.48
N ASN A 90 25.64 19.87 -87.20
CA ASN A 90 25.02 19.97 -85.87
C ASN A 90 24.15 18.75 -85.56
N VAL A 91 23.38 18.26 -86.54
CA VAL A 91 22.54 17.06 -86.36
C VAL A 91 23.40 15.81 -86.18
N THR A 92 24.52 15.66 -86.91
CA THR A 92 25.43 14.53 -86.72
C THR A 92 26.10 14.56 -85.35
N ASP A 93 26.51 15.73 -84.87
CA ASP A 93 27.12 15.87 -83.54
C ASP A 93 26.11 15.57 -82.42
N LEU A 94 24.86 16.04 -82.57
CA LEU A 94 23.78 15.71 -81.65
C LEU A 94 23.45 14.22 -81.67
N ALA A 95 23.39 13.60 -82.86
CA ALA A 95 23.14 12.16 -82.97
C ALA A 95 24.24 11.33 -82.32
N ALA A 96 25.52 11.73 -82.46
CA ALA A 96 26.62 11.08 -81.79
C ALA A 96 26.52 11.19 -80.26
N LYS A 97 26.20 12.39 -79.73
CA LYS A 97 25.97 12.61 -78.29
C LYS A 97 24.78 11.83 -77.75
N HIS A 98 23.67 11.78 -78.50
CA HIS A 98 22.52 10.97 -78.10
C HIS A 98 22.83 9.48 -78.09
N LYS A 99 23.66 9.01 -79.02
CA LYS A 99 24.11 7.62 -79.03
C LYS A 99 24.95 7.31 -77.79
N THR A 100 25.93 8.15 -77.43
CA THR A 100 26.74 7.91 -76.23
C THR A 100 25.89 7.92 -74.96
N LEU A 101 24.95 8.86 -74.83
CA LEU A 101 24.02 8.90 -73.69
C LEU A 101 23.10 7.68 -73.66
N SER A 102 22.67 7.18 -74.82
CA SER A 102 21.86 5.95 -74.92
C SER A 102 22.67 4.73 -74.50
N ASP A 103 23.92 4.61 -74.95
CA ASP A 103 24.80 3.49 -74.60
C ASP A 103 25.14 3.52 -73.09
N GLU A 104 25.39 4.70 -72.51
CA GLU A 104 25.56 4.89 -71.06
C GLU A 104 24.29 4.53 -70.26
N ALA A 105 23.11 4.91 -70.75
CA ALA A 105 21.84 4.58 -70.11
C ALA A 105 21.58 3.06 -70.10
N VAL A 106 21.91 2.36 -71.19
CA VAL A 106 21.82 0.89 -71.26
C VAL A 106 22.81 0.24 -70.30
N ALA A 107 24.07 0.67 -70.30
CA ALA A 107 25.08 0.14 -69.38
C ALA A 107 24.69 0.36 -67.91
N ASN A 108 24.16 1.54 -67.56
CA ASN A 108 23.67 1.82 -66.22
C ASN A 108 22.46 0.95 -65.86
N ALA A 109 21.53 0.72 -66.80
CA ALA A 109 20.39 -0.15 -66.57
C ALA A 109 20.81 -1.60 -66.28
N ASP A 110 21.82 -2.12 -66.99
CA ASP A 110 22.38 -3.45 -66.74
C ASP A 110 23.04 -3.52 -65.35
N ILE A 111 23.83 -2.51 -64.96
CA ILE A 111 24.43 -2.44 -63.62
C ILE A 111 23.35 -2.44 -62.53
N PHE A 112 22.30 -1.61 -62.67
CA PHE A 112 21.23 -1.55 -61.68
C PHE A 112 20.44 -2.85 -61.59
N LYS A 113 20.25 -3.54 -62.72
CA LYS A 113 19.60 -4.87 -62.74
C LYS A 113 20.44 -5.90 -61.99
N ASP A 114 21.75 -5.92 -62.19
CA ASP A 114 22.65 -6.84 -61.49
C ASP A 114 22.65 -6.56 -59.98
N VAL A 115 22.74 -5.29 -59.58
CA VAL A 115 22.65 -4.88 -58.17
C VAL A 115 21.32 -5.27 -57.55
N ALA A 116 20.20 -5.06 -58.25
CA ALA A 116 18.88 -5.46 -57.77
C ALA A 116 18.79 -6.98 -57.58
N SER A 117 19.31 -7.77 -58.51
CA SER A 117 19.33 -9.24 -58.39
C SER A 117 20.19 -9.75 -57.23
N GLN A 118 21.33 -9.09 -56.95
CA GLN A 118 22.18 -9.41 -55.82
C GLN A 118 21.49 -9.07 -54.49
N ALA A 119 20.85 -7.89 -54.40
CA ALA A 119 20.11 -7.49 -53.22
C ALA A 119 18.93 -8.44 -52.93
N GLU A 120 18.21 -8.89 -53.97
CA GLU A 120 17.11 -9.86 -53.82
C GLU A 120 17.61 -11.23 -53.36
N ALA A 121 18.75 -11.70 -53.88
CA ALA A 121 19.38 -12.93 -53.44
C ALA A 121 19.87 -12.85 -51.98
N GLU A 122 20.50 -11.74 -51.59
CA GLU A 122 20.92 -11.50 -50.20
C GLU A 122 19.72 -11.43 -49.27
N HIS A 123 18.65 -10.72 -49.65
CA HIS A 123 17.42 -10.64 -48.86
C HIS A 123 16.80 -12.02 -48.66
N THR A 124 16.69 -12.82 -49.73
CA THR A 124 16.17 -14.19 -49.65
C THR A 124 17.03 -15.05 -48.73
N ALA A 125 18.36 -14.96 -48.81
CA ALA A 125 19.26 -15.70 -47.93
C ALA A 125 19.13 -15.29 -46.46
N GLN A 126 18.88 -14.00 -46.17
CA GLN A 126 18.60 -13.54 -44.81
C GLN A 126 17.23 -13.97 -44.32
N GLU A 127 16.20 -13.94 -45.18
CA GLU A 127 14.88 -14.49 -44.84
C GLU A 127 14.93 -15.98 -44.52
N ASP A 128 15.71 -16.76 -45.26
CA ASP A 128 15.85 -18.19 -45.01
C ASP A 128 16.57 -18.46 -43.69
N ARG A 129 17.64 -17.70 -43.37
CA ARG A 129 18.26 -17.71 -42.03
C ARG A 129 17.28 -17.28 -40.94
N PHE A 130 16.42 -16.31 -41.20
CA PHE A 130 15.41 -15.88 -40.25
C PHE A 130 14.38 -16.99 -39.98
N LYS A 131 13.95 -17.70 -41.04
CA LYS A 131 13.03 -18.85 -40.91
C LYS A 131 13.62 -20.00 -40.10
N GLU A 132 14.94 -20.18 -40.10
CA GLU A 132 15.61 -21.17 -39.25
C GLU A 132 15.44 -20.90 -37.75
N PHE A 133 15.26 -19.64 -37.33
CA PHE A 133 15.03 -19.30 -35.92
C PHE A 133 13.62 -19.63 -35.42
N GLY A 134 12.61 -19.68 -36.30
CA GLY A 134 11.22 -19.97 -35.92
C GLY A 134 11.08 -21.28 -35.14
N PRO A 135 11.52 -22.43 -35.71
CA PRO A 135 11.50 -23.72 -35.00
C PRO A 135 12.29 -23.73 -33.69
N LEU A 136 13.41 -22.99 -33.61
CA LEU A 136 14.20 -22.90 -32.38
C LEU A 136 13.47 -22.12 -31.28
N TRP A 137 12.74 -21.06 -31.64
CA TRP A 137 11.88 -20.33 -30.70
C TRP A 137 10.69 -21.17 -30.26
N ASP A 138 10.07 -21.94 -31.16
CA ASP A 138 8.98 -22.86 -30.80
C ASP A 138 9.48 -23.98 -29.87
N GLU A 139 10.67 -24.53 -30.11
CA GLU A 139 11.30 -25.51 -29.23
C GLU A 139 11.65 -24.91 -27.86
N ALA A 140 12.20 -23.69 -27.83
CA ALA A 140 12.50 -22.97 -26.59
C ALA A 140 11.22 -22.71 -25.78
N ALA A 141 10.15 -22.21 -26.42
CA ALA A 141 8.86 -21.99 -25.76
C ALA A 141 8.25 -23.30 -25.23
N THR A 142 8.40 -24.40 -25.99
CA THR A 142 7.97 -25.73 -25.53
C THR A 142 8.78 -26.19 -24.33
N LEU A 143 10.11 -26.00 -24.33
CA LEU A 143 10.97 -26.33 -23.20
C LEU A 143 10.62 -25.48 -21.96
N ASP A 144 10.39 -24.18 -22.12
CA ASP A 144 9.96 -23.30 -21.02
C ASP A 144 8.63 -23.76 -20.41
N SER A 145 7.66 -24.13 -21.25
CA SER A 145 6.39 -24.68 -20.76
C SER A 145 6.57 -25.98 -19.97
N ARG A 146 7.50 -26.85 -20.41
CA ARG A 146 7.84 -28.10 -19.71
C ARG A 146 8.57 -27.84 -18.40
N ILE A 147 9.47 -26.85 -18.38
CA ILE A 147 10.18 -26.45 -17.15
C ILE A 147 9.16 -25.94 -16.13
N ILE A 148 8.26 -25.06 -16.52
CA ILE A 148 7.21 -24.52 -15.63
C ILE A 148 6.33 -25.66 -15.07
N SER A 149 5.89 -26.59 -15.93
CA SER A 149 5.11 -27.76 -15.49
C SER A 149 5.91 -28.66 -14.53
N ALA A 150 7.17 -28.94 -14.84
CA ALA A 150 8.02 -29.78 -13.98
C ALA A 150 8.31 -29.09 -12.63
N THR A 151 8.47 -27.77 -12.60
CA THR A 151 8.65 -27.02 -11.36
C THR A 151 7.39 -27.04 -10.49
N SER A 152 6.20 -26.89 -11.09
CA SER A 152 4.94 -26.93 -10.33
C SER A 152 4.63 -28.34 -9.81
N GLU A 153 4.91 -29.38 -10.60
CA GLU A 153 4.79 -30.79 -10.15
C GLU A 153 5.75 -31.09 -8.98
N LEU A 154 6.98 -30.55 -9.02
CA LEU A 154 7.96 -30.72 -7.95
C LEU A 154 7.57 -29.97 -6.67
N GLU A 155 7.04 -28.75 -6.79
CA GLU A 155 6.50 -28.01 -5.65
C GLU A 155 5.28 -28.72 -5.03
N ALA A 156 4.38 -29.23 -5.86
CA ALA A 156 3.24 -30.02 -5.41
C ALA A 156 3.69 -31.30 -4.68
N ALA A 157 4.64 -32.04 -5.24
CA ALA A 157 5.21 -33.23 -4.61
C ALA A 157 5.88 -32.92 -3.26
N ARG A 158 6.63 -31.81 -3.17
CA ARG A 158 7.24 -31.35 -1.92
C ARG A 158 6.19 -31.00 -0.86
N SER A 159 5.16 -30.25 -1.24
CA SER A 159 4.07 -29.91 -0.33
C SER A 159 3.33 -31.16 0.17
N GLN A 160 3.16 -32.17 -0.69
CA GLN A 160 2.55 -33.43 -0.31
C GLN A 160 3.45 -34.22 0.64
N THR A 161 4.77 -34.28 0.40
CA THR A 161 5.69 -34.93 1.34
C THR A 161 5.71 -34.24 2.70
N GLU A 162 5.71 -32.90 2.74
CA GLU A 162 5.65 -32.14 4.00
C GLU A 162 4.31 -32.33 4.74
N ALA A 163 3.20 -32.52 4.01
CA ALA A 163 1.91 -32.86 4.60
C ALA A 163 1.94 -34.28 5.20
N MET A 164 2.44 -35.27 4.46
CA MET A 164 2.56 -36.65 4.93
C MET A 164 3.53 -36.78 6.11
N GLU A 165 4.63 -36.01 6.13
CA GLU A 165 5.56 -35.97 7.27
C GLU A 165 4.88 -35.41 8.52
N ARG A 166 4.08 -34.34 8.39
CA ARG A 166 3.28 -33.81 9.50
C ARG A 166 2.25 -34.81 10.00
N GLU A 167 1.49 -35.44 9.10
CA GLU A 167 0.53 -36.49 9.45
C GLU A 167 1.21 -37.67 10.15
N ALA A 168 2.43 -38.05 9.72
CA ALA A 168 3.20 -39.12 10.37
C ALA A 168 3.66 -38.74 11.79
N ILE A 169 4.08 -37.49 12.01
CA ILE A 169 4.43 -36.97 13.34
C ILE A 169 3.18 -36.95 14.23
N GLU A 170 2.06 -36.41 13.75
CA GLU A 170 0.79 -36.37 14.49
C GLU A 170 0.30 -37.78 14.86
N ALA A 171 0.40 -38.74 13.93
CA ALA A 171 0.06 -40.13 14.20
C ALA A 171 0.98 -40.78 15.24
N LEU A 172 2.27 -40.43 15.24
CA LEU A 172 3.23 -40.92 16.22
C LEU A 172 2.97 -40.35 17.62
N ASP A 173 2.64 -39.06 17.73
CA ASP A 173 2.27 -38.41 18.98
C ASP A 173 0.96 -39.00 19.54
N ALA A 174 -0.05 -39.19 18.67
CA ALA A 174 -1.31 -39.83 19.06
C ALA A 174 -1.09 -41.27 19.55
N PHE A 175 -0.20 -42.03 18.89
CA PHE A 175 0.15 -43.37 19.32
C PHE A 175 0.86 -43.39 20.68
N GLN A 176 1.75 -42.42 20.95
CA GLN A 176 2.40 -42.29 22.25
C GLN A 176 1.39 -41.91 23.35
N ALA A 177 0.46 -41.01 23.06
CA ALA A 177 -0.62 -40.65 23.99
C ALA A 177 -1.48 -41.86 24.34
N PHE A 178 -1.88 -42.67 23.34
CA PHE A 178 -2.63 -43.91 23.59
C PHE A 178 -1.83 -44.94 24.41
N GLN A 179 -0.51 -45.04 24.22
CA GLN A 179 0.30 -45.91 25.07
C GLN A 179 0.32 -45.43 26.52
N GLN A 180 0.40 -44.13 26.76
CA GLN A 180 0.35 -43.57 28.11
C GLN A 180 -1.01 -43.83 28.76
N GLU A 181 -2.11 -43.57 28.05
CA GLU A 181 -3.47 -43.84 28.53
C GLU A 181 -3.69 -45.33 28.83
N ASP A 182 -3.17 -46.23 27.98
CA ASP A 182 -3.22 -47.69 28.21
C ASP A 182 -2.41 -48.10 29.45
N THR A 183 -1.24 -47.49 29.69
CA THR A 183 -0.48 -47.73 30.93
C THR A 183 -1.20 -47.22 32.18
N GLU A 184 -1.74 -46.00 32.15
CA GLU A 184 -2.51 -45.43 33.26
C GLU A 184 -3.76 -46.26 33.55
N THR A 185 -4.48 -46.67 32.50
CA THR A 185 -5.68 -47.50 32.64
C THR A 185 -5.34 -48.87 33.23
N ARG A 186 -4.21 -49.48 32.84
CA ARG A 186 -3.74 -50.73 33.47
C ARG A 186 -3.37 -50.55 34.93
N GLU A 187 -2.70 -49.45 35.28
CA GLU A 187 -2.36 -49.16 36.68
C GLU A 187 -3.63 -48.95 37.53
N ILE A 188 -4.61 -48.21 37.02
CA ILE A 188 -5.91 -48.03 37.67
C ILE A 188 -6.65 -49.37 37.82
N LEU A 189 -6.67 -50.19 36.76
CA LEU A 189 -7.28 -51.52 36.81
C LEU A 189 -6.61 -52.39 37.87
N GLN A 190 -5.27 -52.44 37.87
CA GLN A 190 -4.51 -53.22 38.86
C GLN A 190 -4.77 -52.72 40.28
N ALA A 191 -4.78 -51.41 40.51
CA ALA A 191 -5.09 -50.82 41.80
C ALA A 191 -6.53 -51.17 42.27
N ALA A 192 -7.50 -51.14 41.35
CA ALA A 192 -8.88 -51.52 41.64
C ALA A 192 -9.00 -53.03 41.91
N GLU A 193 -8.28 -53.88 41.18
CA GLU A 193 -8.21 -55.32 41.44
C GLU A 193 -7.56 -55.62 42.80
N ASP A 194 -6.49 -54.91 43.16
CA ASP A 194 -5.81 -55.03 44.44
C ASP A 194 -6.72 -54.55 45.60
N GLU A 195 -7.47 -53.46 45.42
CA GLU A 195 -8.47 -52.98 46.38
C GLU A 195 -9.61 -54.00 46.55
N LEU A 196 -10.13 -54.54 45.45
CA LEU A 196 -11.17 -55.57 45.47
C LEU A 196 -10.67 -56.85 46.18
N ALA A 197 -9.42 -57.25 45.92
CA ALA A 197 -8.78 -58.37 46.60
C ALA A 197 -8.60 -58.09 48.10
N GLY A 198 -8.28 -56.86 48.48
CA GLY A 198 -8.20 -56.39 49.87
C GLY A 198 -9.54 -56.42 50.61
N LEU A 199 -10.65 -56.22 49.90
CA LEU A 199 -12.03 -56.29 50.44
C LEU A 199 -12.61 -57.71 50.45
N SER A 200 -11.94 -58.68 49.82
CA SER A 200 -12.32 -60.10 49.81
C SER A 200 -12.55 -60.72 51.20
N PRO A 201 -11.75 -60.42 52.25
CA PRO A 201 -12.02 -60.91 53.61
C PRO A 201 -13.33 -60.36 54.19
N ASP A 202 -13.66 -59.11 53.86
CA ASP A 202 -14.84 -58.40 54.35
C ASP A 202 -16.12 -58.81 53.60
N SER A 203 -16.00 -59.46 52.43
CA SER A 203 -17.15 -59.99 51.68
C SER A 203 -18.02 -60.91 52.53
N LYS A 204 -17.41 -61.77 53.36
CA LYS A 204 -18.15 -62.65 54.29
C LYS A 204 -18.86 -61.90 55.40
N LEU A 205 -18.33 -60.74 55.80
CA LEU A 205 -18.95 -59.86 56.81
C LEU A 205 -20.11 -59.08 56.18
N ALA A 206 -19.96 -58.60 54.94
CA ALA A 206 -21.00 -57.92 54.18
C ALA A 206 -22.16 -58.87 53.81
N ASP A 207 -21.86 -60.07 53.31
CA ASP A 207 -22.87 -61.10 52.97
C ASP A 207 -23.70 -61.52 54.18
N ASN A 208 -23.05 -61.62 55.35
CA ASN A 208 -23.70 -61.98 56.61
C ASN A 208 -24.09 -60.78 57.47
N TRP A 209 -23.99 -59.54 56.96
CA TRP A 209 -24.25 -58.32 57.74
C TRP A 209 -25.67 -58.28 58.31
N SER A 210 -26.62 -58.85 57.56
CA SER A 210 -28.01 -59.03 58.00
C SER A 210 -28.16 -59.90 59.26
N GLN A 211 -27.22 -60.79 59.54
CA GLN A 211 -27.16 -61.64 60.73
C GLN A 211 -26.22 -61.07 61.80
N THR A 212 -25.09 -60.48 61.41
CA THR A 212 -24.12 -59.88 62.34
C THR A 212 -24.70 -58.65 63.06
N ARG A 213 -25.49 -57.83 62.37
CA ARG A 213 -26.12 -56.63 62.95
C ARG A 213 -27.10 -56.98 64.10
N PRO A 214 -28.02 -57.95 63.96
CA PRO A 214 -28.81 -58.48 65.07
C PRO A 214 -27.95 -58.95 66.24
N HIS A 215 -26.90 -59.74 66.00
CA HIS A 215 -26.05 -60.24 67.08
C HIS A 215 -25.29 -59.14 67.84
N ILE A 216 -24.87 -58.07 67.16
CA ILE A 216 -24.28 -56.89 67.83
C ILE A 216 -25.34 -56.18 68.70
N ALA A 217 -26.57 -56.05 68.22
CA ALA A 217 -27.66 -55.46 68.99
C ALA A 217 -28.04 -56.33 70.20
N GLU A 218 -28.15 -57.64 70.01
CA GLU A 218 -28.39 -58.64 71.07
C GLU A 218 -27.26 -58.63 72.11
N HIS A 219 -26.00 -58.52 71.68
CA HIS A 219 -24.86 -58.41 72.58
C HIS A 219 -24.91 -57.09 73.38
N ALA A 220 -25.22 -55.97 72.74
CA ALA A 220 -25.37 -54.69 73.43
C ALA A 220 -26.51 -54.71 74.45
N GLU A 221 -27.64 -55.33 74.11
CA GLU A 221 -28.80 -55.51 74.99
C GLU A 221 -28.50 -56.49 76.15
N ALA A 222 -27.77 -57.58 75.87
CA ALA A 222 -27.29 -58.50 76.90
C ALA A 222 -26.28 -57.80 77.83
N GLN A 223 -25.39 -56.96 77.30
CA GLN A 223 -24.41 -56.22 78.08
C GLN A 223 -25.07 -55.11 78.91
N SER A 224 -26.07 -54.41 78.39
CA SER A 224 -26.87 -53.46 79.19
C SER A 224 -27.65 -54.17 80.28
N SER A 225 -28.22 -55.34 79.99
CA SER A 225 -28.94 -56.17 80.98
C SER A 225 -27.99 -56.70 82.06
N LEU A 226 -26.76 -57.09 81.69
CA LEU A 226 -25.72 -57.50 82.63
C LEU A 226 -25.34 -56.33 83.54
N ILE A 227 -25.08 -55.14 82.98
CA ILE A 227 -24.77 -53.94 83.75
C ILE A 227 -25.91 -53.63 84.72
N GLN A 228 -27.16 -53.64 84.25
CA GLN A 228 -28.33 -53.40 85.08
C GLN A 228 -28.44 -54.42 86.22
N ALA A 229 -28.30 -55.72 85.93
CA ALA A 229 -28.32 -56.77 86.94
C ALA A 229 -27.18 -56.61 87.96
N THR A 230 -25.96 -56.24 87.52
CA THR A 230 -24.85 -56.00 88.44
C THR A 230 -25.08 -54.76 89.32
N THR A 231 -25.70 -53.72 88.79
CA THR A 231 -26.08 -52.54 89.60
C THR A 231 -27.20 -52.87 90.57
N GLU A 232 -28.20 -53.66 90.19
CA GLU A 232 -29.28 -54.11 91.07
C GLU A 232 -28.75 -55.03 92.19
N ILE A 233 -27.82 -55.93 91.89
CA ILE A 233 -27.13 -56.75 92.89
C ILE A 233 -26.36 -55.85 93.87
N ALA A 234 -25.61 -54.86 93.38
CA ALA A 234 -24.87 -53.94 94.24
C ALA A 234 -25.81 -53.12 95.14
N VAL A 235 -26.94 -52.65 94.61
CA VAL A 235 -27.98 -51.95 95.39
C VAL A 235 -28.55 -52.88 96.46
N HIS A 236 -28.99 -54.09 96.11
CA HIS A 236 -29.53 -55.04 97.08
C HIS A 236 -28.50 -55.47 98.13
N GLU A 237 -27.22 -55.56 97.77
CA GLU A 237 -26.16 -55.86 98.74
C GLU A 237 -25.95 -54.69 99.72
N THR A 238 -26.03 -53.44 99.26
CA THR A 238 -26.05 -52.28 100.16
C THR A 238 -27.31 -52.22 101.03
N GLU A 239 -28.48 -52.58 100.50
CA GLU A 239 -29.73 -52.65 101.24
C GLU A 239 -29.70 -53.76 102.30
N ILE A 240 -29.15 -54.93 101.97
CA ILE A 240 -28.95 -56.02 102.93
C ILE A 240 -27.99 -55.57 104.02
N GLN A 241 -26.85 -54.96 103.68
CA GLN A 241 -25.93 -54.42 104.69
C GLN A 241 -26.61 -53.39 105.58
N HIS A 242 -27.43 -52.50 105.00
CA HIS A 242 -28.23 -51.52 105.74
C HIS A 242 -29.27 -52.20 106.65
N PHE A 243 -30.01 -53.20 106.18
CA PHE A 243 -30.97 -53.95 106.99
C PHE A 243 -30.30 -54.78 108.09
N THR A 244 -29.11 -55.30 107.84
CA THR A 244 -28.33 -56.05 108.83
C THR A 244 -27.82 -55.11 109.93
N LEU A 245 -27.33 -53.93 109.54
CA LEU A 245 -26.92 -52.88 110.48
C LEU A 245 -28.11 -52.34 111.27
N THR A 246 -29.25 -52.08 110.64
CA THR A 246 -30.46 -51.60 111.34
C THR A 246 -31.07 -52.65 112.23
N LEU A 247 -31.00 -53.95 111.89
CA LEU A 247 -31.39 -55.05 112.81
C LEU A 247 -30.43 -55.14 114.01
N ALA A 248 -29.12 -54.99 113.79
CA ALA A 248 -28.15 -54.94 114.88
C ALA A 248 -28.34 -53.69 115.76
N GLU A 249 -28.66 -52.55 115.16
CA GLU A 249 -29.05 -51.33 115.86
C GLU A 249 -30.39 -51.48 116.61
N LEU A 250 -31.37 -52.18 116.05
CA LEU A 250 -32.66 -52.43 116.70
C LEU A 250 -32.52 -53.43 117.85
N ALA A 251 -31.64 -54.43 117.73
CA ALA A 251 -31.33 -55.38 118.78
C ALA A 251 -30.56 -54.70 119.93
N THR A 252 -29.62 -53.82 119.61
CA THR A 252 -28.95 -52.99 120.62
C THR A 252 -29.91 -51.97 121.22
N LYS A 253 -30.78 -51.33 120.42
CA LYS A 253 -31.83 -50.42 120.88
C LYS A 253 -32.85 -51.08 121.78
N THR A 254 -33.34 -52.28 121.49
CA THR A 254 -34.25 -53.00 122.40
C THR A 254 -33.57 -53.40 123.71
N GLN A 255 -32.27 -53.71 123.67
CA GLN A 255 -31.49 -53.98 124.88
C GLN A 255 -31.22 -52.70 125.69
N THR A 256 -30.96 -51.57 125.02
CA THR A 256 -30.81 -50.27 125.69
C THR A 256 -32.14 -49.68 126.12
N ASP A 257 -33.25 -49.85 125.41
CA ASP A 257 -34.58 -49.36 125.76
C ASP A 257 -35.13 -50.10 126.99
N ALA A 258 -34.85 -51.40 127.12
CA ALA A 258 -35.13 -52.13 128.36
C ALA A 258 -34.29 -51.62 129.57
N ALA A 259 -33.12 -51.03 129.33
CA ALA A 259 -32.26 -50.44 130.36
C ALA A 259 -32.53 -48.93 130.58
N GLU A 260 -32.97 -48.22 129.54
CA GLU A 260 -33.31 -46.79 129.51
C GLU A 260 -34.73 -46.56 130.00
N GLU A 261 -35.71 -47.45 129.81
CA GLU A 261 -37.03 -47.34 130.45
C GLU A 261 -36.90 -47.36 132.00
N ALA A 262 -35.93 -48.13 132.52
CA ALA A 262 -35.55 -48.13 133.93
C ALA A 262 -34.80 -46.85 134.39
N LYS A 263 -34.29 -46.04 133.46
CA LYS A 263 -33.45 -44.86 133.70
C LYS A 263 -34.15 -43.53 133.36
N LEU A 264 -35.01 -43.50 132.36
CA LEU A 264 -35.82 -42.36 131.88
C LEU A 264 -36.91 -41.97 132.88
N TYR A 265 -37.38 -42.91 133.71
CA TYR A 265 -38.17 -42.57 134.91
C TYR A 265 -37.37 -41.69 135.89
N LYS A 266 -36.04 -41.80 135.91
CA LYS A 266 -35.15 -40.97 136.77
C LYS A 266 -34.67 -39.69 136.10
N GLN A 267 -34.66 -39.61 134.76
CA GLN A 267 -34.07 -38.48 134.03
C GLN A 267 -35.09 -37.49 133.46
N ALA A 268 -36.38 -37.85 133.36
CA ALA A 268 -37.47 -36.91 133.02
C ALA A 268 -37.62 -35.73 134.01
N VAL A 269 -37.03 -35.84 135.21
CA VAL A 269 -36.97 -34.76 136.20
C VAL A 269 -35.84 -33.75 135.91
N ASN A 270 -34.78 -34.11 135.18
CA ASN A 270 -33.59 -33.27 135.00
C ASN A 270 -33.55 -32.53 133.65
N LEU A 271 -34.23 -33.02 132.60
CA LEU A 271 -34.14 -32.46 131.24
C LEU A 271 -35.11 -31.29 130.96
N THR A 272 -35.90 -30.87 131.95
CA THR A 272 -36.72 -29.64 131.85
C THR A 272 -35.85 -28.37 131.98
N ASP A 273 -34.65 -28.46 132.57
CA ASP A 273 -33.85 -27.27 132.91
C ASP A 273 -32.82 -26.86 131.83
N GLU A 274 -32.37 -27.76 130.96
CA GLU A 274 -31.23 -27.48 130.05
C GLU A 274 -31.63 -27.05 128.63
N VAL A 275 -32.89 -27.23 128.21
CA VAL A 275 -33.33 -26.93 126.83
C VAL A 275 -33.51 -25.43 126.57
N SER A 276 -33.59 -24.60 127.61
CA SER A 276 -33.79 -23.14 127.49
C SER A 276 -32.58 -22.36 126.94
N ALA A 277 -31.39 -22.97 126.85
CA ALA A 277 -30.14 -22.22 126.76
C ALA A 277 -29.44 -22.20 125.40
N ILE A 278 -29.85 -23.03 124.41
CA ILE A 278 -29.00 -23.30 123.24
C ILE A 278 -29.57 -22.77 121.90
N GLU A 279 -30.82 -22.33 121.82
CA GLU A 279 -31.46 -21.95 120.54
C GLU A 279 -31.27 -20.48 120.09
N ALA A 280 -30.21 -19.77 120.52
CA ALA A 280 -30.13 -18.31 120.32
C ALA A 280 -29.02 -17.77 119.39
N ARG A 281 -28.24 -18.56 118.65
CA ARG A 281 -27.17 -17.96 117.81
C ARG A 281 -26.87 -18.72 116.50
N HIS A 282 -27.48 -18.28 115.38
CA HIS A 282 -26.82 -18.13 114.05
C HIS A 282 -27.76 -17.42 113.03
N PRO A 283 -27.29 -16.41 112.25
CA PRO A 283 -28.02 -15.81 111.11
C PRO A 283 -27.36 -16.08 109.71
N PRO A 284 -28.08 -15.86 108.58
CA PRO A 284 -27.61 -16.16 107.21
C PRO A 284 -27.25 -14.92 106.36
N GLY A 285 -26.39 -15.07 105.35
CA GLY A 285 -26.22 -14.05 104.29
C GLY A 285 -25.12 -14.34 103.24
N SER A 286 -25.51 -14.62 101.98
CA SER A 286 -24.58 -14.74 100.82
C SER A 286 -25.24 -14.42 99.45
N GLY A 287 -26.16 -13.45 99.38
CA GLY A 287 -26.92 -13.12 98.15
C GLY A 287 -26.29 -12.07 97.20
N MET A 288 -25.35 -11.24 97.65
CA MET A 288 -24.89 -10.07 96.85
C MET A 288 -23.73 -10.35 95.87
N GLU A 289 -22.97 -11.44 96.03
CA GLU A 289 -21.84 -11.74 95.13
C GLU A 289 -22.28 -12.28 93.77
N HIS A 290 -23.40 -13.01 93.72
CA HIS A 290 -23.90 -13.62 92.49
C HIS A 290 -24.45 -12.58 91.48
N GLN A 291 -24.91 -11.42 91.93
CA GLN A 291 -25.47 -10.37 91.06
C GLN A 291 -24.39 -9.62 90.27
N LYS A 292 -23.15 -9.53 90.78
CA LYS A 292 -22.05 -8.80 90.10
C LYS A 292 -21.43 -9.58 88.93
N LEU A 293 -21.47 -10.91 88.97
CA LEU A 293 -20.91 -11.77 87.92
C LEU A 293 -21.80 -11.82 86.66
N VAL A 294 -23.11 -11.61 86.80
CA VAL A 294 -24.06 -11.64 85.67
C VAL A 294 -23.91 -10.42 84.76
N THR A 295 -23.61 -9.25 85.31
CA THR A 295 -23.48 -8.00 84.52
C THR A 295 -22.19 -7.96 83.69
N ALA A 296 -21.08 -8.47 84.22
CA ALA A 296 -19.79 -8.52 83.50
C ALA A 296 -19.82 -9.45 82.27
N LEU A 297 -20.63 -10.52 82.32
CA LEU A 297 -20.79 -11.47 81.22
C LEU A 297 -21.61 -10.91 80.04
N ALA A 298 -22.50 -9.94 80.30
CA ALA A 298 -23.31 -9.30 79.25
C ALA A 298 -22.49 -8.30 78.41
N ASP A 299 -21.57 -7.57 79.03
CA ASP A 299 -20.72 -6.59 78.35
C ASP A 299 -19.66 -7.27 77.45
N MET A 300 -19.11 -8.42 77.88
CA MET A 300 -18.18 -9.20 77.05
C MET A 300 -18.82 -9.74 75.76
N ARG A 301 -20.09 -10.17 75.82
CA ARG A 301 -20.81 -10.67 74.62
C ARG A 301 -21.12 -9.57 73.61
N ARG A 302 -21.32 -8.32 74.08
CA ARG A 302 -21.55 -7.17 73.18
C ARG A 302 -20.28 -6.80 72.42
N ALA A 303 -19.14 -6.77 73.11
CA ALA A 303 -17.84 -6.49 72.50
C ALA A 303 -17.42 -7.56 71.47
N GLU A 304 -17.72 -8.84 71.73
CA GLU A 304 -17.47 -9.93 70.78
C GLU A 304 -18.29 -9.76 69.49
N HIS A 305 -19.57 -9.39 69.61
CA HIS A 305 -20.43 -9.17 68.46
C HIS A 305 -19.95 -7.98 67.60
N GLU A 306 -19.62 -6.84 68.23
CA GLU A 306 -19.09 -5.65 67.54
C GLU A 306 -17.76 -5.92 66.83
N HIS A 307 -16.88 -6.72 67.43
CA HIS A 307 -15.62 -7.14 66.81
C HIS A 307 -15.85 -8.05 65.58
N SER A 308 -16.84 -8.95 65.63
CA SER A 308 -17.18 -9.83 64.50
C SER A 308 -17.70 -9.06 63.28
N VAL A 309 -18.53 -8.02 63.51
CA VAL A 309 -19.07 -7.14 62.46
C VAL A 309 -17.95 -6.32 61.83
N ALA A 310 -17.10 -5.68 62.63
CA ALA A 310 -15.97 -4.91 62.11
C ALA A 310 -14.99 -5.77 61.29
N ARG A 311 -14.76 -7.03 61.68
CA ARG A 311 -13.91 -7.95 60.92
C ARG A 311 -14.53 -8.35 59.57
N SER A 312 -15.85 -8.50 59.51
CA SER A 312 -16.58 -8.74 58.26
C SER A 312 -16.49 -7.54 57.31
N ASP A 313 -16.63 -6.32 57.83
CA ASP A 313 -16.58 -5.09 57.03
C ASP A 313 -15.18 -4.85 56.44
N VAL A 314 -14.11 -5.14 57.20
CA VAL A 314 -12.74 -5.09 56.69
C VAL A 314 -12.53 -6.12 55.57
N ALA A 315 -12.99 -7.36 55.74
CA ALA A 315 -12.87 -8.38 54.71
C ALA A 315 -13.63 -8.02 53.42
N ALA A 316 -14.82 -7.42 53.53
CA ALA A 316 -15.59 -6.94 52.39
C ALA A 316 -14.91 -5.75 51.66
N ALA A 317 -14.31 -4.83 52.42
CA ALA A 317 -13.55 -3.71 51.86
C ALA A 317 -12.26 -4.18 51.14
N GLU A 318 -11.58 -5.19 51.66
CA GLU A 318 -10.42 -5.79 50.99
C GLU A 318 -10.80 -6.56 49.72
N ALA A 319 -11.92 -7.29 49.73
CA ALA A 319 -12.41 -8.00 48.56
C ALA A 319 -12.81 -7.03 47.43
N THR A 320 -13.49 -5.92 47.76
CA THR A 320 -13.87 -4.89 46.79
C THR A 320 -12.64 -4.15 46.24
N ALA A 321 -11.62 -3.89 47.04
CA ALA A 321 -10.36 -3.32 46.57
C ALA A 321 -9.62 -4.24 45.58
N LYS A 322 -9.58 -5.56 45.82
CA LYS A 322 -8.98 -6.54 44.89
C LYS A 322 -9.73 -6.60 43.55
N LEU A 323 -11.06 -6.57 43.57
CA LEU A 323 -11.88 -6.54 42.36
C LEU A 323 -11.66 -5.23 41.57
N ALA A 324 -11.54 -4.09 42.25
CA ALA A 324 -11.26 -2.81 41.61
C ALA A 324 -9.87 -2.76 40.94
N ILE A 325 -8.85 -3.38 41.56
CA ILE A 325 -7.51 -3.51 40.94
C ILE A 325 -7.60 -4.33 39.64
N ALA A 326 -8.26 -5.50 39.69
CA ALA A 326 -8.44 -6.34 38.52
C ALA A 326 -9.24 -5.64 37.40
N ALA A 327 -10.27 -4.87 37.76
CA ALA A 327 -11.06 -4.09 36.81
C ALA A 327 -10.22 -2.97 36.12
N VAL A 328 -9.30 -2.33 36.85
CA VAL A 328 -8.36 -1.35 36.29
C VAL A 328 -7.39 -2.00 35.31
N ASP A 329 -6.88 -3.20 35.62
CA ASP A 329 -5.95 -3.90 34.74
C ASP A 329 -6.63 -4.35 33.43
N VAL A 330 -7.88 -4.83 33.51
CA VAL A 330 -8.71 -5.14 32.33
C VAL A 330 -8.98 -3.87 31.51
N ALA A 331 -9.42 -2.79 32.14
CA ALA A 331 -9.73 -1.54 31.43
C ALA A 331 -8.48 -0.92 30.77
N LYS A 332 -7.29 -1.04 31.39
CA LYS A 332 -6.01 -0.64 30.78
C LYS A 332 -5.66 -1.49 29.57
N ALA A 333 -5.84 -2.81 29.65
CA ALA A 333 -5.59 -3.71 28.54
C ALA A 333 -6.52 -3.42 27.36
N GLU A 334 -7.81 -3.17 27.63
CA GLU A 334 -8.80 -2.77 26.61
C GLU A 334 -8.46 -1.41 25.98
N ALA A 335 -8.02 -0.42 26.77
CA ALA A 335 -7.58 0.87 26.28
C ALA A 335 -6.32 0.77 25.39
N ALA A 336 -5.36 -0.09 25.76
CA ALA A 336 -4.17 -0.36 24.97
C ALA A 336 -4.53 -1.06 23.64
N SER A 337 -5.38 -2.08 23.67
CA SER A 337 -5.85 -2.77 22.47
C SER A 337 -6.65 -1.85 21.54
N ALA A 338 -7.51 -0.98 22.08
CA ALA A 338 -8.26 0.00 21.29
C ALA A 338 -7.33 1.06 20.65
N ALA A 339 -6.27 1.46 21.34
CA ALA A 339 -5.27 2.37 20.78
C ALA A 339 -4.47 1.72 19.63
N GLU A 340 -4.10 0.45 19.76
CA GLU A 340 -3.43 -0.32 18.69
C GLU A 340 -4.34 -0.52 17.47
N ALA A 341 -5.63 -0.83 17.70
CA ALA A 341 -6.62 -0.94 16.64
C ALA A 341 -6.79 0.39 15.89
N MET A 342 -6.80 1.53 16.61
CA MET A 342 -6.85 2.86 16.00
C MET A 342 -5.60 3.17 15.17
N ALA A 343 -4.41 2.83 15.68
CA ALA A 343 -3.15 3.03 14.96
C ALA A 343 -3.11 2.20 13.66
N THR A 344 -3.54 0.94 13.72
CA THR A 344 -3.63 0.04 12.56
C THR A 344 -4.62 0.56 11.51
N ALA A 345 -5.85 0.90 11.92
CA ALA A 345 -6.86 1.45 11.01
C ALA A 345 -6.40 2.76 10.36
N SER A 346 -5.75 3.64 11.13
CA SER A 346 -5.22 4.92 10.62
C SER A 346 -4.10 4.69 9.60
N THR A 347 -3.20 3.74 9.88
CA THR A 347 -2.11 3.37 8.97
C THR A 347 -2.66 2.82 7.65
N GLN A 348 -3.69 1.98 7.70
CA GLN A 348 -4.34 1.44 6.51
C GLN A 348 -5.02 2.54 5.68
N ALA A 349 -5.71 3.48 6.32
CA ALA A 349 -6.33 4.62 5.62
C ALA A 349 -5.28 5.54 4.95
N VAL A 350 -4.17 5.81 5.63
CA VAL A 350 -3.04 6.58 5.07
C VAL A 350 -2.39 5.84 3.89
N ALA A 351 -2.15 4.54 4.02
CA ALA A 351 -1.55 3.71 2.97
C ALA A 351 -2.39 3.67 1.69
N LEU A 352 -3.72 3.70 1.81
CA LEU A 352 -4.65 3.67 0.67
C LEU A 352 -4.92 5.04 0.04
N THR A 353 -4.58 6.14 0.71
CA THR A 353 -4.88 7.50 0.22
C THR A 353 -4.13 7.81 -1.10
N ALA A 354 -2.80 7.67 -1.11
CA ALA A 354 -2.01 7.99 -2.30
C ALA A 354 -2.25 7.03 -3.50
N PRO A 355 -2.46 5.72 -3.32
CA PRO A 355 -2.92 4.83 -4.41
C PRO A 355 -4.29 5.21 -4.97
N ALA A 356 -5.27 5.51 -4.12
CA ALA A 356 -6.61 5.91 -4.56
C ALA A 356 -6.57 7.24 -5.36
N GLU A 357 -5.86 8.25 -4.86
CA GLU A 357 -5.68 9.53 -5.56
C GLU A 357 -4.98 9.36 -6.92
N ARG A 358 -3.94 8.51 -7.00
CA ARG A 358 -3.27 8.21 -8.27
C ARG A 358 -4.18 7.47 -9.25
N ALA A 359 -5.00 6.55 -8.77
CA ALA A 359 -5.97 5.84 -9.61
C ALA A 359 -7.06 6.79 -10.13
N ASP A 360 -7.57 7.69 -9.30
CA ASP A 360 -8.53 8.71 -9.72
C ASP A 360 -7.92 9.70 -10.73
N MET A 361 -6.67 10.12 -10.52
CA MET A 361 -5.94 10.93 -11.50
C MET A 361 -5.73 10.20 -12.83
N ALA A 362 -5.45 8.89 -12.79
CA ALA A 362 -5.25 8.08 -13.98
C ALA A 362 -6.53 7.90 -14.81
N VAL A 363 -7.71 7.91 -14.17
CA VAL A 363 -9.02 7.80 -14.84
C VAL A 363 -9.57 9.15 -15.30
N SER A 364 -8.97 10.27 -14.89
CA SER A 364 -9.43 11.61 -15.30
C SER A 364 -9.46 11.82 -16.82
N ASP A 365 -10.41 12.62 -17.30
CA ASP A 365 -10.54 13.00 -18.72
C ASP A 365 -9.23 13.61 -19.27
N ALA A 366 -8.51 14.36 -18.43
CA ALA A 366 -7.21 14.94 -18.79
C ALA A 366 -6.14 13.85 -18.99
N ALA A 367 -6.11 12.83 -18.13
CA ALA A 367 -5.20 11.70 -18.29
C ALA A 367 -5.57 10.80 -19.49
N GLN A 368 -6.87 10.66 -19.79
CA GLN A 368 -7.33 9.96 -20.99
C GLN A 368 -6.91 10.70 -22.27
N GLN A 369 -7.10 12.02 -22.33
CA GLN A 369 -6.65 12.85 -23.45
C GLN A 369 -5.12 12.86 -23.61
N LEU A 370 -4.37 12.79 -22.51
CA LEU A 370 -2.92 12.65 -22.55
C LEU A 370 -2.51 11.31 -23.15
N ARG A 371 -3.13 10.20 -22.73
CA ARG A 371 -2.85 8.85 -23.26
C ARG A 371 -3.11 8.72 -24.76
N LEU A 372 -4.13 9.41 -25.28
CA LEU A 372 -4.40 9.49 -26.73
C LEU A 372 -3.33 10.23 -27.54
N ARG A 373 -2.45 10.99 -26.89
CA ARG A 373 -1.41 11.83 -27.52
C ARG A 373 0.01 11.34 -27.22
N LEU A 374 0.18 10.28 -26.42
CA LEU A 374 1.48 9.71 -26.09
C LEU A 374 1.98 8.82 -27.24
N GLU A 375 3.26 8.97 -27.58
CA GLU A 375 3.93 8.10 -28.56
C GLU A 375 4.08 6.68 -27.97
N PRO A 376 3.96 5.63 -28.81
CA PRO A 376 4.17 4.25 -28.38
C PRO A 376 5.53 4.05 -27.70
N GLY A 377 5.56 3.44 -26.52
CA GLY A 377 6.80 3.11 -25.78
C GLY A 377 7.30 4.18 -24.82
N ILE A 378 6.70 5.39 -24.77
CA ILE A 378 7.05 6.41 -23.76
C ILE A 378 6.21 6.17 -22.49
N PRO A 379 6.79 6.01 -21.30
CA PRO A 379 6.01 5.79 -20.08
C PRO A 379 5.10 6.99 -19.78
N CYS A 380 3.81 6.72 -19.55
CA CYS A 380 2.87 7.76 -19.17
C CYS A 380 3.28 8.43 -17.85
N PRO A 381 3.32 9.76 -17.75
CA PRO A 381 3.72 10.45 -16.52
C PRO A 381 2.70 10.31 -15.38
N VAL A 382 1.52 9.77 -15.64
CA VAL A 382 0.45 9.57 -14.65
C VAL A 382 0.42 8.13 -14.11
N CYS A 383 0.45 7.12 -15.00
CA CYS A 383 0.37 5.71 -14.58
C CYS A 383 1.72 4.95 -14.64
N GLY A 384 2.77 5.53 -15.23
CA GLY A 384 4.11 4.93 -15.32
C GLY A 384 4.24 3.76 -16.31
N SER A 385 3.16 3.32 -16.95
CA SER A 385 3.17 2.25 -17.95
C SER A 385 3.69 2.74 -19.30
N ALA A 386 4.49 1.93 -19.99
CA ALA A 386 4.94 2.15 -21.38
C ALA A 386 3.94 1.60 -22.42
N GLU A 387 2.99 0.77 -21.97
CA GLU A 387 1.87 0.28 -22.78
C GLU A 387 0.58 1.03 -22.39
N HIS A 388 -0.07 1.66 -23.37
CA HIS A 388 -1.29 2.45 -23.19
C HIS A 388 -2.43 1.89 -24.07
N PRO A 389 -3.02 0.73 -23.75
CA PRO A 389 -4.16 0.24 -24.51
C PRO A 389 -5.33 1.21 -24.33
N THR A 390 -5.76 1.87 -25.41
CA THR A 390 -6.98 2.71 -25.43
C THR A 390 -8.25 1.92 -25.11
N HIS A 391 -8.20 0.58 -25.16
CA HIS A 391 -9.29 -0.33 -24.84
C HIS A 391 -9.34 -0.77 -23.35
N ALA A 392 -8.38 -0.34 -22.51
CA ALA A 392 -8.31 -0.72 -21.09
C ALA A 392 -8.90 0.32 -20.12
N ASP A 393 -9.59 1.35 -20.63
CA ASP A 393 -10.17 2.43 -19.82
C ASP A 393 -11.19 1.93 -18.79
N SER A 394 -11.94 0.86 -19.10
CA SER A 394 -12.88 0.25 -18.15
C SER A 394 -12.15 -0.45 -17.00
N ALA A 395 -11.05 -1.15 -17.26
CA ALA A 395 -10.27 -1.83 -16.22
C ALA A 395 -9.60 -0.82 -15.26
N LEU A 396 -9.14 0.33 -15.77
CA LEU A 396 -8.63 1.41 -14.93
C LEU A 396 -9.73 2.07 -14.11
N ALA A 397 -10.93 2.25 -14.68
CA ALA A 397 -12.09 2.77 -13.97
C ALA A 397 -12.55 1.83 -12.85
N ASP A 398 -12.55 0.51 -13.09
CA ASP A 398 -12.88 -0.52 -12.11
C ASP A 398 -11.85 -0.56 -10.98
N LEU A 399 -10.55 -0.44 -11.30
CA LEU A 399 -9.49 -0.36 -10.29
C LEU A 399 -9.63 0.90 -9.41
N ALA A 400 -9.89 2.06 -10.01
CA ALA A 400 -10.13 3.29 -9.25
C ALA A 400 -11.39 3.19 -8.38
N ALA A 401 -12.45 2.53 -8.88
CA ALA A 401 -13.66 2.27 -8.10
C ALA A 401 -13.40 1.33 -6.91
N GLY A 402 -12.62 0.27 -7.10
CA GLY A 402 -12.18 -0.63 -6.04
C GLY A 402 -11.39 0.11 -4.96
N LEU A 403 -10.37 0.88 -5.35
CA LEU A 403 -9.55 1.65 -4.41
C LEU A 403 -10.34 2.72 -3.66
N ARG A 404 -11.36 3.33 -4.28
CA ARG A 404 -12.29 4.25 -3.61
C ARG A 404 -13.15 3.54 -2.56
N ALA A 405 -13.66 2.34 -2.89
CA ALA A 405 -14.43 1.54 -1.95
C ALA A 405 -13.56 1.11 -0.76
N ASP A 406 -12.34 0.64 -1.02
CA ASP A 406 -11.39 0.23 0.02
C ASP A 406 -10.99 1.39 0.93
N LEU A 407 -10.72 2.58 0.37
CA LEU A 407 -10.44 3.79 1.15
C LEU A 407 -11.65 4.22 1.99
N ALA A 408 -12.87 4.10 1.47
CA ALA A 408 -14.09 4.42 2.21
C ALA A 408 -14.29 3.46 3.40
N VAL A 409 -14.06 2.15 3.20
CA VAL A 409 -14.10 1.14 4.26
C VAL A 409 -13.02 1.42 5.31
N ALA A 410 -11.80 1.73 4.89
CA ALA A 410 -10.71 2.06 5.81
C ALA A 410 -11.01 3.31 6.65
N ARG A 411 -11.59 4.36 6.05
CA ARG A 411 -12.03 5.57 6.77
C ARG A 411 -13.15 5.27 7.76
N ALA A 412 -14.13 4.43 7.40
CA ALA A 412 -15.17 4.00 8.33
C ALA A 412 -14.58 3.20 9.52
N ALA A 413 -13.60 2.33 9.25
CA ALA A 413 -12.90 1.59 10.30
C ALA A 413 -12.13 2.50 11.28
N VAL A 414 -11.56 3.61 10.79
CA VAL A 414 -10.92 4.63 11.64
C VAL A 414 -11.93 5.28 12.59
N GLU A 415 -13.11 5.67 12.11
CA GLU A 415 -14.13 6.28 12.98
C GLU A 415 -14.64 5.28 14.03
N VAL A 416 -14.90 4.03 13.64
CA VAL A 416 -15.27 2.97 14.60
C VAL A 416 -14.17 2.73 15.64
N ALA A 417 -12.90 2.73 15.23
CA ALA A 417 -11.77 2.56 16.14
C ALA A 417 -11.60 3.77 17.08
N ARG A 418 -11.84 5.00 16.59
CA ARG A 418 -11.83 6.21 17.40
C ARG A 418 -12.92 6.18 18.46
N ASP A 419 -14.15 5.78 18.10
CA ASP A 419 -15.26 5.68 19.06
C ASP A 419 -14.94 4.66 20.16
N LYS A 420 -14.45 3.47 19.76
CA LYS A 420 -14.02 2.42 20.70
C LYS A 420 -12.88 2.88 21.61
N GLN A 421 -11.91 3.62 21.08
CA GLN A 421 -10.84 4.19 21.91
C GLN A 421 -11.38 5.19 22.93
N GLY A 422 -12.31 6.05 22.53
CA GLY A 422 -12.97 6.99 23.44
C GLY A 422 -13.80 6.28 24.52
N GLU A 423 -14.49 5.19 24.18
CA GLU A 423 -15.21 4.35 25.13
C GLU A 423 -14.29 3.65 26.13
N ALA A 424 -13.19 3.06 25.65
CA ALA A 424 -12.21 2.37 26.46
C ALA A 424 -11.50 3.33 27.43
N GLN A 425 -11.13 4.54 26.99
CA GLN A 425 -10.57 5.57 27.86
C GLN A 425 -11.56 5.99 28.96
N ARG A 426 -12.83 6.21 28.62
CA ARG A 426 -13.86 6.51 29.62
C ARG A 426 -14.08 5.34 30.60
N ALA A 427 -13.94 4.10 30.15
CA ALA A 427 -14.03 2.92 31.00
C ALA A 427 -12.84 2.83 31.97
N GLN A 428 -11.64 3.11 31.48
CA GLN A 428 -10.42 3.21 32.29
C GLN A 428 -10.55 4.28 33.38
N ASP A 429 -11.02 5.49 33.03
CA ASP A 429 -11.22 6.57 34.00
C ASP A 429 -12.23 6.19 35.09
N ARG A 430 -13.33 5.51 34.72
CA ARG A 430 -14.32 5.00 35.68
C ARG A 430 -13.70 3.96 36.62
N ALA A 431 -12.98 2.98 36.08
CA ALA A 431 -12.33 1.94 36.88
C ALA A 431 -11.29 2.53 37.86
N GLN A 432 -10.54 3.56 37.44
CA GLN A 432 -9.63 4.28 38.33
C GLN A 432 -10.37 5.04 39.45
N GLY A 433 -11.48 5.71 39.13
CA GLY A 433 -12.32 6.35 40.13
C GLY A 433 -12.91 5.36 41.15
N GLU A 434 -13.31 4.17 40.71
CA GLU A 434 -13.80 3.09 41.57
C GLU A 434 -12.69 2.53 42.48
N LEU A 435 -11.47 2.38 41.96
CA LEU A 435 -10.31 1.98 42.77
C LEU A 435 -9.99 3.00 43.86
N GLU A 436 -10.04 4.30 43.55
CA GLU A 436 -9.83 5.37 44.53
C GLU A 436 -10.93 5.40 45.60
N LEU A 437 -12.18 5.10 45.23
CA LEU A 437 -13.29 4.99 46.17
C LEU A 437 -13.14 3.76 47.06
N ALA A 438 -12.80 2.60 46.49
CA ALA A 438 -12.56 1.35 47.23
C ALA A 438 -11.39 1.50 48.22
N GLY A 439 -10.31 2.17 47.82
CA GLY A 439 -9.17 2.47 48.70
C GLY A 439 -9.56 3.36 49.89
N ARG A 440 -10.40 4.38 49.67
CA ARG A 440 -10.94 5.23 50.75
C ARG A 440 -11.85 4.46 51.69
N ASN A 441 -12.69 3.56 51.18
CA ASN A 441 -13.56 2.72 52.00
C ASN A 441 -12.77 1.74 52.86
N ALA A 442 -11.70 1.14 52.32
CA ALA A 442 -10.79 0.27 53.07
C ALA A 442 -10.03 1.01 54.18
N GLN A 443 -9.57 2.24 53.92
CA GLN A 443 -8.96 3.10 54.95
C GLN A 443 -9.96 3.51 56.06
N THR A 444 -11.22 3.73 55.71
CA THR A 444 -12.26 4.09 56.69
C THR A 444 -12.65 2.86 57.56
N ALA A 445 -12.76 1.68 56.95
CA ALA A 445 -13.05 0.43 57.67
C ALA A 445 -11.93 0.05 58.65
N SER A 446 -10.67 0.28 58.29
CA SER A 446 -9.50 -0.01 59.13
C SER A 446 -9.25 0.99 60.27
N THR A 447 -9.78 2.21 60.19
CA THR A 447 -9.60 3.26 61.22
C THR A 447 -10.75 3.36 62.22
N THR A 448 -11.89 2.73 61.93
CA THR A 448 -13.07 2.69 62.82
C THR A 448 -12.92 1.86 64.11
N PRO A 449 -12.03 0.84 64.25
CA PRO A 449 -11.95 0.06 65.49
C PRO A 449 -11.20 0.74 66.66
N GLN A 450 -10.82 2.02 66.56
CA GLN A 450 -10.02 2.72 67.60
C GLN A 450 -10.76 3.84 68.37
N ARG A 451 -12.07 4.05 68.16
CA ARG A 451 -12.82 5.18 68.78
C ARG A 451 -13.94 4.81 69.75
N LEU A 452 -13.97 3.58 70.23
CA LEU A 452 -14.76 3.14 71.39
C LEU A 452 -13.82 2.43 72.35
#